data_AF-A0A087WQ80-F1
#
_entry.id   AF-A0A087WQ80-F1
#
_cell.length_a   1.000
_cell.length_b   1.000
_cell.length_c   1.000
_cell.angle_alpha   90.00
_cell.angle_beta   90.00
_cell.angle_gamma   90.00
#
_symmetry.space_group_name_H-M   'P 1'
#
loop_
_entity.id
_entity.type
_entity.pdbx_description
1 polymer ?
#
loop_
_entity_poly.entity_id
_entity_poly.type
_entity_poly.pdbx_seq_one_letter_code
_entity_poly.pdbx_strand_id
1 'polypeptide(L)'
;QRLKNEELIRLAEERRKEAERKKKEEEEKHNLQLQHYYERENIIGDETKHLRQPSPVVPALQNKIASKLQRPPSVDTIISSFIHESSMSRAQSPPVPARKNQLRAEEEKKNVIMELSEMRKQLRSEERRLQGRLLHLDSDDEIPMRKRERNPMDIFDMARHRVQAPVRRPSPKGLDATTFQNIHDFNELRERDSDTRVDLRLMYPDPPRDHHTLEIQQQALLREQQKRLNRIKMRRDAGADLDTICTDNAQGRRMVSNQFKFLS
;
A
#
# COMPACT_ATOMS: atom_id res chain seq x y z
N GLN A 1 7.55 -2.77 -68.70
CA GLN A 1 7.00 -3.28 -67.41
C GLN A 1 7.43 -2.45 -66.19
N ARG A 2 8.61 -1.81 -66.17
CA ARG A 2 9.08 -0.98 -65.04
C ARG A 2 8.29 0.34 -64.82
N LEU A 3 7.89 1.03 -65.89
CA LEU A 3 7.15 2.30 -65.80
C LEU A 3 5.78 2.16 -65.11
N LYS A 4 5.06 1.06 -65.36
CA LYS A 4 3.76 0.79 -64.74
C LYS A 4 3.87 0.51 -63.23
N ASN A 5 4.99 -0.05 -62.77
CA ASN A 5 5.24 -0.26 -61.34
C ASN A 5 5.59 1.05 -60.62
N GLU A 6 6.27 1.97 -61.31
CA GLU A 6 6.63 3.26 -60.74
C GLU A 6 5.41 4.15 -60.52
N GLU A 7 4.44 4.14 -61.44
CA GLU A 7 3.16 4.85 -61.27
C GLU A 7 2.30 4.26 -60.13
N LEU A 8 2.30 2.93 -59.96
CA LEU A 8 1.57 2.29 -58.86
C LEU A 8 2.14 2.67 -57.48
N ILE A 9 3.46 2.83 -57.38
CA ILE A 9 4.13 3.27 -56.14
C ILE A 9 3.76 4.73 -55.84
N ARG A 10 3.78 5.62 -56.84
CA ARG A 10 3.37 7.02 -56.67
C ARG A 10 1.93 7.14 -56.20
N LEU A 11 1.01 6.37 -56.80
CA LEU A 11 -0.40 6.38 -56.42
C LEU A 11 -0.63 5.85 -54.99
N ALA A 12 0.12 4.82 -54.59
CA ALA A 12 0.05 4.29 -53.23
C ALA A 12 0.61 5.28 -52.19
N GLU A 13 1.70 5.98 -52.53
CA GLU A 13 2.29 7.01 -51.68
C GLU A 13 1.39 8.24 -51.55
N GLU A 14 0.76 8.67 -52.64
CA GLU A 14 -0.20 9.78 -52.65
C GLU A 14 -1.43 9.45 -51.78
N ARG A 15 -2.00 8.24 -51.93
CA ARG A 15 -3.14 7.76 -51.12
C ARG A 15 -2.78 7.66 -49.64
N ARG A 16 -1.56 7.25 -49.31
CA ARG A 16 -1.06 7.21 -47.92
C ARG A 16 -0.93 8.61 -47.33
N LYS A 17 -0.40 9.56 -48.09
CA LYS A 17 -0.22 10.95 -47.66
C LYS A 17 -1.56 11.66 -47.46
N GLU A 18 -2.55 11.38 -48.30
CA GLU A 18 -3.90 11.93 -48.15
C GLU A 18 -4.63 11.37 -46.91
N ALA A 19 -4.50 10.06 -46.65
CA ALA A 19 -5.06 9.44 -45.45
C ALA A 19 -4.41 9.98 -44.16
N GLU A 20 -3.10 10.22 -44.18
CA GLU A 20 -2.38 10.83 -43.05
C GLU A 20 -2.81 12.28 -42.82
N ARG A 21 -2.99 13.07 -43.89
CA ARG A 21 -3.47 14.44 -43.79
C ARG A 21 -4.90 14.50 -43.21
N LYS A 22 -5.79 13.61 -43.66
CA LYS A 22 -7.16 13.52 -43.16
C LYS A 22 -7.22 13.13 -41.69
N LYS A 23 -6.38 12.17 -41.27
CA LYS A 23 -6.28 11.77 -39.85
C LYS A 23 -5.79 12.92 -38.97
N LYS A 24 -4.82 13.70 -39.46
CA LYS A 24 -4.27 14.86 -38.73
C LYS A 24 -5.30 15.97 -38.54
N GLU A 25 -6.12 16.25 -39.56
CA GLU A 25 -7.18 17.26 -39.47
C GLU A 25 -8.27 16.86 -38.45
N GLU A 26 -8.64 15.57 -38.40
CA GLU A 26 -9.62 15.06 -37.44
C GLU A 26 -9.09 15.11 -36.00
N GLU A 27 -7.80 14.78 -35.80
CA GLU A 27 -7.12 14.91 -34.51
C GLU A 27 -7.05 16.37 -34.05
N GLU A 28 -6.79 17.31 -34.96
CA GLU A 28 -6.76 18.74 -34.65
C GLU A 28 -8.15 19.26 -34.25
N LYS A 29 -9.22 18.84 -34.95
CA LYS A 29 -10.60 19.16 -34.55
C LYS A 29 -10.95 18.63 -33.16
N HIS A 30 -10.55 17.39 -32.87
CA HIS A 30 -10.77 16.79 -31.55
C HIS A 30 -9.98 17.54 -30.46
N ASN A 31 -8.74 17.94 -30.74
CA ASN A 31 -7.92 18.71 -29.80
C ASN A 31 -8.51 20.10 -29.53
N LEU A 32 -9.01 20.78 -30.56
CA LEU A 32 -9.65 22.08 -30.42
C LEU A 32 -10.94 21.99 -29.57
N GLN A 33 -11.72 20.92 -29.76
CA GLN A 33 -12.89 20.66 -28.94
C GLN A 33 -12.53 20.41 -27.47
N LEU A 34 -11.42 19.70 -27.23
CA LEU A 34 -10.90 19.45 -25.88
C LEU A 34 -10.38 20.73 -25.22
N GLN A 35 -9.69 21.60 -25.95
CA GLN A 35 -9.30 22.92 -25.46
C GLN A 35 -10.52 23.75 -25.04
N HIS A 36 -11.56 23.79 -25.89
CA HIS A 36 -12.79 24.52 -25.59
C HIS A 36 -13.56 23.94 -24.39
N TYR A 37 -13.40 22.63 -24.11
CA TYR A 37 -13.93 22.02 -22.89
C TYR A 37 -13.20 22.55 -21.65
N TYR A 38 -11.86 22.51 -21.63
CA TYR A 38 -11.07 22.98 -20.50
C TYR A 38 -11.22 24.48 -20.25
N GLU A 39 -11.33 25.29 -21.31
CA GLU A 39 -11.54 26.73 -21.17
C GLU A 39 -12.90 27.04 -20.53
N ARG A 40 -13.96 26.31 -20.89
CA ARG A 40 -15.27 26.42 -20.22
C ARG A 40 -15.22 25.97 -18.77
N GLU A 41 -14.52 24.87 -18.46
CA GLU A 41 -14.38 24.38 -17.08
C GLU A 41 -13.62 25.39 -16.21
N ASN A 42 -12.55 26.01 -16.74
CA ASN A 42 -11.79 27.04 -16.02
C ASN A 42 -12.63 28.29 -15.73
N ILE A 43 -13.40 28.79 -16.70
CA ILE A 43 -14.27 29.95 -16.49
C ILE A 43 -15.32 29.65 -15.40
N ILE A 44 -15.96 28.48 -15.45
CA ILE A 44 -16.96 28.06 -14.44
C ILE A 44 -16.30 27.86 -13.06
N GLY A 45 -15.10 27.29 -13.02
CA GLY A 45 -14.33 27.06 -11.80
C GLY A 45 -13.86 28.34 -11.10
N ASP A 46 -13.55 29.39 -11.86
CA ASP A 46 -13.14 30.68 -11.30
C ASP A 46 -14.34 31.55 -10.91
N GLU A 47 -15.43 31.57 -11.69
CA GLU A 47 -16.67 32.30 -11.32
C GLU A 47 -17.30 31.74 -10.03
N THR A 48 -17.27 30.42 -9.83
CA THR A 48 -17.78 29.80 -8.59
C THR A 48 -16.92 30.07 -7.35
N LYS A 49 -15.64 30.39 -7.51
CA LYS A 49 -14.74 30.72 -6.38
C LYS A 49 -14.93 32.15 -5.89
N HIS A 50 -15.32 33.09 -6.75
CA HIS A 50 -15.52 34.49 -6.37
C HIS A 50 -16.89 34.78 -5.75
N LEU A 51 -17.89 33.89 -5.94
CA LEU A 51 -19.25 34.08 -5.40
C LEU A 51 -19.46 33.44 -4.02
N ARG A 52 -18.50 32.66 -3.51
CA ARG A 52 -18.63 32.01 -2.21
C ARG A 52 -18.21 32.97 -1.10
N GLN A 53 -19.19 33.45 -0.33
CA GLN A 53 -18.92 34.15 0.92
C GLN A 53 -18.05 33.24 1.82
N PRO A 54 -16.96 33.77 2.41
CA PRO A 54 -16.13 32.98 3.32
C PRO A 54 -16.98 32.48 4.47
N SER A 55 -16.78 31.21 4.85
CA SER A 55 -17.56 30.63 5.94
C SER A 55 -17.37 31.44 7.22
N PRO A 56 -18.44 31.71 7.98
CA PRO A 56 -18.34 32.45 9.22
C PRO A 56 -17.38 31.73 10.18
N VAL A 57 -16.62 32.53 10.94
CA VAL A 57 -15.62 32.01 11.87
C VAL A 57 -16.29 31.09 12.88
N VAL A 58 -15.82 29.84 12.92
CA VAL A 58 -16.29 28.83 13.87
C VAL A 58 -16.13 29.36 15.30
N PRO A 59 -17.12 29.24 16.19
CA PRO A 59 -17.08 29.80 17.55
C PRO A 59 -15.80 29.49 18.33
N ALA A 60 -15.21 28.31 18.12
CA ALA A 60 -13.94 27.90 18.72
C ALA A 60 -12.71 28.76 18.32
N LEU A 61 -12.80 29.60 17.29
CA LEU A 61 -11.72 30.43 16.77
C LEU A 61 -11.84 31.91 17.19
N GLN A 62 -12.92 32.31 17.87
CA GLN A 62 -13.13 33.71 18.30
C GLN A 62 -12.01 34.20 19.22
N ASN A 63 -11.49 33.32 20.09
CA ASN A 63 -10.39 33.63 21.03
C ASN A 63 -9.06 33.93 20.33
N LYS A 64 -8.88 33.53 19.07
CA LYS A 64 -7.64 33.76 18.30
C LYS A 64 -7.63 35.10 17.55
N ILE A 65 -8.78 35.77 17.41
CA ILE A 65 -8.89 37.07 16.73
C ILE A 65 -8.59 38.21 17.72
N ALA A 66 -8.96 38.05 19.00
CA ALA A 66 -8.64 39.01 20.05
C ALA A 66 -7.15 39.05 20.42
N SER A 67 -6.42 37.93 20.27
CA SER A 67 -4.98 37.86 20.54
C SER A 67 -4.13 38.28 19.34
N LYS A 68 -4.34 39.51 18.84
CA LYS A 68 -3.47 40.14 17.83
C LYS A 68 -2.28 40.81 18.52
N LEU A 69 -1.46 40.05 19.24
CA LEU A 69 -0.09 40.44 19.59
C LEU A 69 0.70 39.14 19.82
N GLN A 70 1.82 39.00 19.11
CA GLN A 70 2.79 37.91 19.22
C GLN A 70 2.45 36.61 18.46
N ARG A 71 2.34 36.69 17.12
CA ARG A 71 2.54 35.53 16.24
C ARG A 71 4.03 35.50 15.80
N PRO A 72 4.72 34.35 15.85
CA PRO A 72 6.06 34.22 15.25
C PRO A 72 6.00 34.48 13.72
N PRO A 73 7.12 34.88 13.09
CA PRO A 73 7.14 35.29 11.69
C PRO A 73 6.54 34.21 10.77
N SER A 74 5.67 34.65 9.85
CA SER A 74 5.06 33.80 8.82
C SER A 74 6.15 33.22 7.90
N VAL A 75 5.84 32.09 7.27
CA VAL A 75 6.70 31.43 6.26
C VAL A 75 7.15 32.40 5.16
N ASP A 76 6.33 33.39 4.84
CA ASP A 76 6.65 34.42 3.83
C ASP A 76 7.82 35.33 4.24
N THR A 77 7.97 35.62 5.55
CA THR A 77 9.12 36.36 6.09
C THR A 77 10.42 35.53 6.01
N ILE A 78 10.31 34.21 6.21
CA ILE A 78 11.44 33.28 6.12
C ILE A 78 11.93 33.19 4.66
N ILE A 79 11.02 33.11 3.70
CA ILE A 79 11.38 33.05 2.27
C ILE A 79 12.08 34.35 1.84
N SER A 80 11.61 35.51 2.31
CA SER A 80 12.26 36.81 2.07
C SER A 80 13.69 36.88 2.62
N SER A 81 13.95 36.37 3.83
CA SER A 81 15.30 36.38 4.40
C SER A 81 16.29 35.48 3.67
N PHE A 82 15.83 34.32 3.16
CA PHE A 82 16.67 33.42 2.36
C PHE A 82 17.14 34.05 1.04
N ILE A 83 16.32 34.91 0.43
CA ILE A 83 16.67 35.56 -0.84
C ILE A 83 17.72 36.66 -0.64
N HIS A 84 17.73 37.34 0.51
CA HIS A 84 18.71 38.42 0.78
C HIS A 84 20.09 37.90 1.25
N GLU A 85 20.16 36.75 1.93
CA GLU A 85 21.45 36.16 2.37
C GLU A 85 22.32 35.60 1.23
N SER A 86 21.76 35.34 0.05
CA SER A 86 22.51 34.75 -1.08
C SER A 86 23.55 35.70 -1.72
N SER A 87 23.64 36.96 -1.27
CA SER A 87 24.57 37.96 -1.82
C SER A 87 25.89 38.09 -1.05
N MET A 88 26.08 37.37 0.06
CA MET A 88 27.34 37.35 0.80
C MET A 88 28.14 36.08 0.47
N SER A 89 29.27 36.29 -0.21
CA SER A 89 30.35 35.32 -0.47
C SER A 89 30.56 34.33 0.68
N ARG A 90 30.15 33.07 0.47
CA ARG A 90 30.40 31.97 1.42
C ARG A 90 31.72 31.29 1.07
N ALA A 91 32.62 31.19 2.05
CA ALA A 91 33.92 30.55 1.93
C ALA A 91 33.81 29.15 1.30
N GLN A 92 34.66 28.87 0.31
CA GLN A 92 34.73 27.60 -0.39
C GLN A 92 35.23 26.50 0.57
N SER A 93 34.35 25.58 0.97
CA SER A 93 34.70 24.45 1.82
C SER A 93 35.47 23.37 1.02
N PRO A 94 36.34 22.56 1.66
CA PRO A 94 37.10 21.49 1.01
C PRO A 94 36.19 20.49 0.26
N PRO A 95 36.70 19.75 -0.75
CA PRO A 95 35.89 18.86 -1.57
C PRO A 95 35.30 17.73 -0.71
N VAL A 96 34.02 17.89 -0.38
CA VAL A 96 33.22 16.90 0.34
C VAL A 96 33.01 15.69 -0.59
N PRO A 97 32.99 14.43 -0.07
CA PRO A 97 32.63 13.23 -0.83
C PRO A 97 31.25 13.24 -1.55
N ALA A 98 30.52 14.36 -1.53
CA ALA A 98 29.19 14.56 -2.08
C ALA A 98 29.03 14.19 -3.56
N ARG A 99 30.10 14.28 -4.37
CA ARG A 99 30.04 13.92 -5.80
C ARG A 99 29.75 12.43 -6.01
N LYS A 100 30.17 11.55 -5.11
CA LYS A 100 29.89 10.10 -5.21
C LYS A 100 28.41 9.77 -4.90
N ASN A 101 27.79 10.49 -3.97
CA ASN A 101 26.37 10.31 -3.66
C ASN A 101 25.47 10.92 -4.75
N GLN A 102 25.89 12.00 -5.41
CA GLN A 102 25.17 12.56 -6.56
C GLN A 102 25.16 11.60 -7.74
N LEU A 103 26.30 10.98 -8.07
CA LEU A 103 26.34 9.98 -9.16
C LEU A 103 25.48 8.75 -8.84
N ARG A 104 25.50 8.27 -7.60
CA ARG A 104 24.61 7.18 -7.15
C ARG A 104 23.13 7.59 -7.19
N ALA A 105 22.80 8.78 -6.71
CA ALA A 105 21.43 9.30 -6.73
C ALA A 105 20.92 9.62 -8.15
N GLU A 106 21.80 10.02 -9.08
CA GLU A 106 21.43 10.26 -10.48
C GLU A 106 21.14 8.96 -11.25
N GLU A 107 21.92 7.90 -11.00
CA GLU A 107 21.67 6.57 -11.56
C GLU A 107 20.35 6.00 -11.02
N GLU A 108 20.15 6.03 -9.70
CA GLU A 108 18.90 5.63 -9.06
C GLU A 108 17.70 6.46 -9.56
N LYS A 109 17.87 7.78 -9.72
CA LYS A 109 16.81 8.65 -10.26
C LYS A 109 16.46 8.30 -11.71
N LYS A 110 17.43 7.99 -12.57
CA LYS A 110 17.17 7.56 -13.95
C LYS A 110 16.47 6.20 -13.98
N ASN A 111 16.84 5.29 -13.09
CA ASN A 111 16.21 3.98 -12.95
C ASN A 111 14.75 4.11 -12.48
N VAL A 112 14.49 4.92 -11.45
CA VAL A 112 13.12 5.18 -10.96
C VAL A 112 12.26 5.87 -12.02
N ILE A 113 12.79 6.85 -12.75
CA ILE A 113 12.05 7.53 -13.83
C ILE A 113 11.72 6.54 -14.96
N MET A 114 12.67 5.68 -15.33
CA MET A 114 12.47 4.65 -16.35
C MET A 114 11.41 3.63 -15.90
N GLU A 115 11.50 3.12 -14.66
CA GLU A 115 10.53 2.19 -14.08
C GLU A 115 9.13 2.82 -14.04
N LEU A 116 9.00 4.07 -13.55
CA LEU A 116 7.73 4.80 -13.55
C LEU A 116 7.19 5.03 -14.98
N SER A 117 8.07 5.21 -15.96
CA SER A 117 7.67 5.36 -17.37
C SER A 117 7.17 4.03 -17.94
N GLU A 118 7.81 2.91 -17.62
CA GLU A 118 7.33 1.56 -17.97
C GLU A 118 5.98 1.26 -17.30
N MET A 119 5.81 1.58 -16.01
CA MET A 119 4.52 1.45 -15.33
C MET A 119 3.43 2.28 -15.99
N ARG A 120 3.72 3.53 -16.38
CA ARG A 120 2.76 4.37 -17.13
C ARG A 120 2.38 3.75 -18.47
N LYS A 121 3.35 3.20 -19.22
CA LYS A 121 3.08 2.49 -20.49
C LYS A 121 2.21 1.26 -20.27
N GLN A 122 2.49 0.47 -19.22
CA GLN A 122 1.70 -0.70 -18.86
C GLN A 122 0.25 -0.32 -18.55
N LEU A 123 0.04 0.71 -17.71
CA LEU A 123 -1.31 1.20 -17.39
C LEU A 123 -2.06 1.68 -18.63
N ARG A 124 -1.41 2.39 -19.55
CA ARG A 124 -2.02 2.81 -20.83
C ARG A 124 -2.33 1.64 -21.76
N SER A 125 -1.52 0.59 -21.73
CA SER A 125 -1.77 -0.65 -22.48
C SER A 125 -2.96 -1.41 -21.90
N GLU A 126 -3.01 -1.55 -20.58
CA GLU A 126 -4.12 -2.16 -19.85
C GLU A 126 -5.43 -1.40 -20.07
N GLU A 127 -5.41 -0.07 -19.99
CA GLU A 127 -6.55 0.79 -20.29
C GLU A 127 -7.09 0.53 -21.71
N ARG A 128 -6.23 0.55 -22.73
CA ARG A 128 -6.64 0.23 -24.12
C ARG A 128 -7.15 -1.20 -24.28
N ARG A 129 -6.51 -2.17 -23.62
CA ARG A 129 -6.94 -3.57 -23.64
C ARG A 129 -8.33 -3.74 -23.03
N LEU A 130 -8.60 -3.07 -21.91
CA LEU A 130 -9.88 -3.11 -21.22
C LEU A 130 -10.97 -2.37 -22.00
N GLN A 131 -10.66 -1.19 -22.55
CA GLN A 131 -11.57 -0.48 -23.46
C GLN A 131 -11.92 -1.34 -24.69
N GLY A 132 -10.94 -2.03 -25.28
CA GLY A 132 -11.17 -2.96 -26.38
C GLY A 132 -12.10 -4.12 -25.99
N ARG A 133 -11.94 -4.69 -24.79
CA ARG A 133 -12.85 -5.73 -24.27
C ARG A 133 -14.26 -5.19 -24.01
N LEU A 134 -14.38 -3.99 -23.45
CA LEU A 134 -15.68 -3.36 -23.18
C LEU A 134 -16.46 -3.13 -24.49
N LEU A 135 -15.79 -2.61 -25.52
CA LEU A 135 -16.42 -2.40 -26.84
C LEU A 135 -16.88 -3.70 -27.52
N HIS A 136 -16.24 -4.85 -27.24
CA HIS A 136 -16.69 -6.14 -27.79
C HIS A 136 -17.89 -6.73 -27.03
N LEU A 137 -18.07 -6.39 -25.74
CA LEU A 137 -19.21 -6.85 -24.95
C LEU A 137 -20.52 -6.14 -25.36
N ASP A 138 -20.45 -4.92 -25.87
CA ASP A 138 -21.62 -4.18 -26.33
C ASP A 138 -22.10 -4.59 -27.74
N SER A 139 -21.32 -5.40 -28.47
CA SER A 139 -21.62 -5.82 -29.85
C SER A 139 -22.08 -7.28 -29.99
N ASP A 140 -21.92 -8.11 -28.96
CA ASP A 140 -22.24 -9.54 -29.00
C ASP A 140 -23.47 -9.81 -28.13
N ASP A 141 -24.64 -9.47 -28.68
CA ASP A 141 -25.90 -10.06 -28.23
C ASP A 141 -25.80 -11.59 -28.38
N GLU A 142 -26.14 -12.32 -27.31
CA GLU A 142 -26.32 -13.78 -27.24
C GLU A 142 -25.08 -14.67 -27.00
N ILE A 143 -24.62 -14.74 -25.74
CA ILE A 143 -24.07 -16.00 -25.19
C ILE A 143 -24.72 -16.30 -23.82
N PRO A 144 -25.26 -17.52 -23.59
CA PRO A 144 -25.95 -17.89 -22.36
C PRO A 144 -24.95 -18.15 -21.23
N MET A 145 -24.47 -17.08 -20.60
CA MET A 145 -23.66 -17.18 -19.39
C MET A 145 -24.54 -17.59 -18.21
N ARG A 146 -24.42 -18.88 -17.87
CA ARG A 146 -24.90 -19.54 -16.65
C ARG A 146 -25.20 -18.55 -15.52
N LYS A 147 -26.48 -18.49 -15.16
CA LYS A 147 -27.08 -17.75 -14.03
C LYS A 147 -26.20 -17.80 -12.77
N ARG A 148 -25.31 -16.83 -12.61
CA ARG A 148 -25.02 -16.24 -11.31
C ARG A 148 -25.77 -14.92 -11.32
N GLU A 149 -27.02 -15.00 -10.90
CA GLU A 149 -27.85 -13.85 -10.55
C GLU A 149 -27.15 -13.08 -9.44
N ARG A 150 -26.23 -12.20 -9.83
CA ARG A 150 -25.71 -11.14 -9.02
C ARG A 150 -26.09 -9.89 -9.77
N ASN A 151 -27.00 -9.14 -9.17
CA ASN A 151 -27.67 -7.95 -9.70
C ASN A 151 -26.94 -7.30 -10.90
N PRO A 152 -27.62 -7.09 -12.04
CA PRO A 152 -27.02 -6.42 -13.21
C PRO A 152 -26.67 -4.95 -12.95
N MET A 153 -27.06 -4.42 -11.78
CA MET A 153 -26.87 -3.02 -11.42
C MET A 153 -25.50 -2.80 -10.75
N ASP A 154 -24.73 -1.83 -11.26
CA ASP A 154 -23.49 -1.36 -10.65
C ASP A 154 -23.76 -0.80 -9.23
N ILE A 155 -22.79 -0.89 -8.32
CA ILE A 155 -22.91 -0.50 -6.92
C ILE A 155 -23.35 0.97 -6.78
N PHE A 156 -22.87 1.84 -7.68
CA PHE A 156 -23.29 3.23 -7.71
C PHE A 156 -24.75 3.41 -8.13
N ASP A 157 -25.22 2.61 -9.08
CA ASP A 157 -26.63 2.57 -9.46
C ASP A 157 -27.50 1.98 -8.35
N MET A 158 -27.02 0.96 -7.65
CA MET A 158 -27.70 0.43 -6.47
C MET A 158 -27.87 1.51 -5.39
N ALA A 159 -26.82 2.31 -5.16
CA ALA A 159 -26.87 3.43 -4.21
C ALA A 159 -27.83 4.53 -4.66
N ARG A 160 -27.79 4.91 -5.95
CA ARG A 160 -28.75 5.87 -6.55
C ARG A 160 -30.20 5.44 -6.34
N HIS A 161 -30.48 4.15 -6.53
CA HIS A 161 -31.82 3.57 -6.34
C HIS A 161 -32.11 3.11 -4.91
N ARG A 162 -31.22 3.38 -3.96
CA ARG A 162 -31.31 2.94 -2.55
C ARG A 162 -31.58 1.43 -2.39
N VAL A 163 -31.15 0.63 -3.37
CA VAL A 163 -31.18 -0.83 -3.31
C VAL A 163 -30.05 -1.27 -2.40
N GLN A 164 -30.37 -2.00 -1.33
CA GLN A 164 -29.36 -2.49 -0.42
C GLN A 164 -28.46 -3.49 -1.16
N ALA A 165 -27.18 -3.13 -1.31
CA ALA A 165 -26.20 -4.04 -1.88
C ALA A 165 -26.12 -5.31 -1.01
N PRO A 166 -26.02 -6.52 -1.62
CA PRO A 166 -25.76 -7.73 -0.87
C PRO A 166 -24.48 -7.56 -0.04
N VAL A 167 -24.64 -7.25 1.25
CA VAL A 167 -23.54 -7.14 2.19
C VAL A 167 -23.03 -8.55 2.43
N ARG A 168 -21.94 -8.90 1.76
CA ARG A 168 -21.21 -10.14 2.06
C ARG A 168 -20.57 -10.00 3.42
N ARG A 169 -21.32 -10.34 4.46
CA ARG A 169 -20.71 -10.93 5.63
C ARG A 169 -19.96 -12.17 5.16
N PRO A 170 -18.70 -12.42 5.58
CA PRO A 170 -18.10 -13.71 5.35
C PRO A 170 -19.06 -14.76 5.93
N SER A 171 -19.72 -15.49 5.05
CA SER A 171 -20.49 -16.67 5.44
C SER A 171 -19.54 -17.58 6.21
N PRO A 172 -19.97 -18.20 7.32
CA PRO A 172 -19.20 -19.24 7.98
C PRO A 172 -19.21 -20.44 7.05
N LYS A 173 -18.41 -20.37 5.99
CA LYS A 173 -17.99 -21.56 5.27
C LYS A 173 -17.21 -22.36 6.29
N GLY A 174 -17.60 -23.62 6.46
CA GLY A 174 -16.85 -24.57 7.28
C GLY A 174 -15.37 -24.43 6.95
N LEU A 175 -14.54 -24.55 7.99
CA LEU A 175 -13.09 -24.37 7.87
C LEU A 175 -12.60 -25.21 6.69
N ASP A 176 -11.73 -24.64 5.87
CA ASP A 176 -11.14 -25.38 4.77
C ASP A 176 -10.29 -26.55 5.31
N ALA A 177 -10.17 -27.63 4.55
CA ALA A 177 -9.41 -28.81 4.95
C ALA A 177 -7.97 -28.44 5.37
N THR A 178 -7.40 -27.42 4.73
CA THR A 178 -6.08 -26.86 5.05
C THR A 178 -6.04 -26.20 6.43
N THR A 179 -7.03 -25.38 6.82
CA THR A 179 -7.07 -24.78 8.15
C THR A 179 -7.22 -25.86 9.22
N PHE A 180 -8.01 -26.91 8.98
CA PHE A 180 -8.10 -28.03 9.93
C PHE A 180 -6.74 -28.72 10.15
N GLN A 181 -6.00 -28.99 9.07
CA GLN A 181 -4.65 -29.57 9.18
C GLN A 181 -3.70 -28.62 9.92
N ASN A 182 -3.70 -27.33 9.58
CA ASN A 182 -2.85 -26.34 10.23
C ASN A 182 -3.17 -26.17 11.73
N ILE A 183 -4.45 -26.23 12.12
CA ILE A 183 -4.87 -26.23 13.52
C ILE A 183 -4.31 -27.47 14.23
N HIS A 184 -4.41 -28.65 13.62
CA HIS A 184 -3.88 -29.89 14.18
C HIS A 184 -2.35 -29.80 14.38
N ASP A 185 -1.62 -29.41 13.33
CA ASP A 185 -0.15 -29.30 13.37
C ASP A 185 0.30 -28.26 14.41
N PHE A 186 -0.41 -27.14 14.52
CA PHE A 186 -0.14 -26.14 15.54
C PHE A 186 -0.40 -26.64 16.95
N ASN A 187 -1.48 -27.41 17.17
CA ASN A 187 -1.77 -28.02 18.46
C ASN A 187 -0.69 -29.03 18.85
N GLU A 188 -0.25 -29.88 17.92
CA GLU A 188 0.86 -30.80 18.16
C GLU A 188 2.14 -30.02 18.53
N LEU A 189 2.42 -28.92 17.82
CA LEU A 189 3.56 -28.06 18.10
C LEU A 189 3.46 -27.39 19.47
N ARG A 190 2.27 -26.95 19.88
CA ARG A 190 1.97 -26.28 21.15
C ARG A 190 2.15 -27.22 22.34
N GLU A 191 1.83 -28.49 22.19
CA GLU A 191 1.96 -29.50 23.24
C GLU A 191 3.42 -29.93 23.49
N ARG A 192 4.36 -29.60 22.60
CA ARG A 192 5.80 -29.87 22.82
C ARG A 192 6.37 -28.96 23.91
N ASP A 193 7.06 -29.53 24.90
CA ASP A 193 7.61 -28.81 26.05
C ASP A 193 8.78 -27.89 25.65
N SER A 194 8.48 -26.63 25.33
CA SER A 194 9.49 -25.57 25.21
C SER A 194 9.03 -24.34 25.98
N ASP A 195 9.96 -23.63 26.62
CA ASP A 195 9.67 -22.46 27.44
C ASP A 195 8.74 -21.44 26.76
N THR A 196 8.97 -21.14 25.47
CA THR A 196 8.16 -20.19 24.70
C THR A 196 6.73 -20.66 24.42
N ARG A 197 6.50 -21.98 24.47
CA ARG A 197 5.18 -22.61 24.29
C ARG A 197 4.41 -22.66 25.60
N VAL A 198 5.11 -22.78 26.73
CA VAL A 198 4.49 -22.68 28.07
C VAL A 198 3.88 -21.30 28.27
N ASP A 199 4.63 -20.24 27.98
CA ASP A 199 4.14 -18.86 28.06
C ASP A 199 2.92 -18.64 27.13
N LEU A 200 2.95 -19.24 25.93
CA LEU A 200 1.81 -19.19 25.01
C LEU A 200 0.58 -19.91 25.59
N ARG A 201 0.72 -21.09 26.20
CA ARG A 201 -0.39 -21.84 26.83
C ARG A 201 -1.01 -21.07 27.99
N LEU A 202 -0.22 -20.27 28.71
CA LEU A 202 -0.72 -19.41 29.78
C LEU A 202 -1.57 -18.25 29.23
N MET A 203 -1.16 -17.65 28.11
CA MET A 203 -1.91 -16.56 27.47
C MET A 203 -3.14 -17.05 26.69
N TYR A 204 -3.04 -18.23 26.08
CA TYR A 204 -4.08 -18.85 25.27
C TYR A 204 -4.30 -20.29 25.74
N PRO A 205 -5.13 -20.49 26.78
CA PRO A 205 -5.39 -21.81 27.35
C PRO A 205 -6.18 -22.70 26.38
N ASP A 206 -7.06 -22.10 25.58
CA ASP A 206 -7.90 -22.80 24.62
C ASP A 206 -7.20 -22.98 23.26
N PRO A 207 -7.29 -24.17 22.64
CA PRO A 207 -6.77 -24.40 21.29
C PRO A 207 -7.56 -23.58 20.27
N PRO A 208 -6.91 -23.15 19.16
CA PRO A 208 -7.57 -22.36 18.13
C PRO A 208 -8.64 -23.20 17.44
N ARG A 209 -9.82 -22.60 17.23
CA ARG A 209 -10.98 -23.24 16.58
C ARG A 209 -11.19 -22.74 15.17
N ASP A 210 -10.85 -21.48 14.93
CA ASP A 210 -11.03 -20.80 13.64
C ASP A 210 -9.68 -20.33 13.09
N HIS A 211 -9.63 -20.11 11.77
CA HIS A 211 -8.46 -19.54 11.09
C HIS A 211 -7.93 -18.27 11.78
N HIS A 212 -8.84 -17.38 12.20
CA HIS A 212 -8.46 -16.15 12.89
C HIS A 212 -7.80 -16.40 14.25
N THR A 213 -8.36 -17.32 15.05
CA THR A 213 -7.77 -17.68 16.36
C THR A 213 -6.43 -18.39 16.21
N LEU A 214 -6.26 -19.20 15.17
CA LEU A 214 -5.00 -19.84 14.83
C LEU A 214 -3.92 -18.79 14.51
N GLU A 215 -4.23 -17.85 13.63
CA GLU A 215 -3.32 -16.77 13.23
C GLU A 215 -2.87 -15.93 14.44
N ILE A 216 -3.81 -15.55 15.31
CA ILE A 216 -3.51 -14.81 16.55
C ILE A 216 -2.51 -15.58 17.42
N GLN A 217 -2.75 -16.87 17.65
CA GLN A 217 -1.90 -17.69 18.50
C GLN A 217 -0.52 -17.94 17.86
N GLN A 218 -0.45 -18.13 16.54
CA GLN A 218 0.83 -18.25 15.82
C GLN A 218 1.67 -16.97 15.93
N GLN A 219 1.06 -15.80 15.74
CA GLN A 219 1.76 -14.53 15.91
C GLN A 219 2.22 -14.30 17.35
N ALA A 220 1.43 -14.68 18.35
CA ALA A 220 1.84 -14.59 19.74
C ALA A 220 3.07 -15.47 20.02
N LEU A 221 3.10 -16.69 19.49
CA LEU A 221 4.26 -17.58 19.61
C LEU A 221 5.52 -16.97 18.99
N LEU A 222 5.41 -16.36 17.81
CA LEU A 222 6.53 -15.68 17.16
C LEU A 222 7.04 -14.49 18.00
N ARG A 223 6.14 -13.70 18.60
CA ARG A 223 6.52 -12.59 19.49
C ARG A 223 7.28 -13.10 20.71
N GLU A 224 6.83 -14.19 21.34
CA GLU A 224 7.53 -14.74 22.52
C GLU A 224 8.89 -15.33 22.15
N GLN A 225 9.01 -16.00 21.00
CA GLN A 225 10.31 -16.44 20.48
C GLN A 225 11.25 -15.26 20.23
N GLN A 226 10.76 -14.20 19.60
CA GLN A 226 11.55 -12.99 19.35
C GLN A 226 11.97 -12.31 20.67
N LYS A 227 11.08 -12.24 21.66
CA LYS A 227 11.37 -11.71 22.98
C LYS A 227 12.43 -12.52 23.70
N ARG A 228 12.40 -13.86 23.63
CA ARG A 228 13.47 -14.73 24.14
C ARG A 228 14.80 -14.47 23.42
N LEU A 229 14.79 -14.38 22.10
CA LEU A 229 16.00 -14.03 21.34
C LEU A 229 16.55 -12.66 21.73
N ASN A 230 15.70 -11.66 21.91
CA ASN A 230 16.11 -10.34 22.35
C ASN A 230 16.70 -10.37 23.76
N ARG A 231 16.12 -11.14 24.70
CA ARG A 231 16.68 -11.35 26.04
C ARG A 231 18.08 -11.99 25.98
N ILE A 232 18.26 -12.99 25.12
CA ILE A 232 19.56 -13.65 24.94
C ILE A 232 20.57 -12.70 24.30
N LYS A 233 20.17 -11.91 23.29
CA LYS A 233 21.01 -10.89 22.66
C LYS A 233 21.44 -9.84 23.68
N MET A 234 20.51 -9.27 24.44
CA MET A 234 20.83 -8.30 25.49
C MET A 234 21.76 -8.87 26.56
N ARG A 235 21.59 -10.14 26.97
CA ARG A 235 22.54 -10.79 27.89
C ARG A 235 23.94 -10.97 27.29
N ARG A 236 24.03 -11.22 25.98
CA ARG A 236 25.31 -11.31 25.25
C ARG A 236 25.97 -9.94 25.10
N ASP A 237 25.20 -8.93 24.73
CA ASP A 237 25.67 -7.56 24.48
C ASP A 237 26.02 -6.82 25.78
N ALA A 238 25.38 -7.17 26.90
CA ALA A 238 25.65 -6.61 28.22
C ALA A 238 26.89 -7.18 28.92
N GLY A 239 27.64 -8.09 28.29
CA GLY A 239 28.84 -8.70 28.86
C GLY A 239 28.53 -9.57 30.07
N ALA A 240 28.33 -10.86 29.85
CA ALA A 240 28.37 -11.84 30.93
C ALA A 240 29.81 -11.95 31.45
N ASP A 241 30.19 -11.06 32.37
CA ASP A 241 31.03 -11.41 33.51
C ASP A 241 30.10 -11.94 34.60
N LEU A 242 29.65 -13.19 34.46
CA LEU A 242 29.13 -14.04 35.53
C LEU A 242 29.25 -15.49 35.04
N ASP A 243 30.49 -15.93 34.85
CA ASP A 243 30.83 -17.35 34.98
C ASP A 243 30.63 -17.74 36.45
N THR A 244 29.39 -18.01 36.83
CA THR A 244 29.09 -18.82 38.00
C THR A 244 27.79 -19.57 37.73
N ILE A 245 27.92 -20.62 36.92
CA ILE A 245 27.50 -21.96 37.33
C ILE A 245 26.28 -21.96 38.26
N CYS A 246 25.08 -21.81 37.69
CA CYS A 246 23.90 -22.41 38.31
C CYS A 246 23.91 -23.88 37.90
N THR A 247 24.77 -24.66 38.55
CA THR A 247 24.66 -26.12 38.56
C THR A 247 23.32 -26.47 39.16
N ASP A 248 22.36 -26.69 38.27
CA ASP A 248 21.68 -27.97 38.14
C ASP A 248 21.34 -28.64 39.48
N ASN A 249 20.16 -28.27 39.97
CA ASN A 249 19.40 -29.04 40.93
C ASN A 249 19.02 -30.39 40.31
N ALA A 250 19.90 -31.38 40.40
CA ALA A 250 19.58 -32.74 39.93
C ALA A 250 20.33 -33.82 40.72
N GLN A 251 20.08 -33.94 42.03
CA GLN A 251 20.35 -35.19 42.74
C GLN A 251 19.13 -35.65 43.56
N GLY A 252 18.37 -36.56 42.95
CA GLY A 252 18.03 -37.81 43.61
C GLY A 252 16.88 -37.81 44.60
N ARG A 253 15.64 -37.69 44.09
CA ARG A 253 14.46 -38.23 44.77
C ARG A 253 14.43 -39.77 44.55
N ARG A 254 14.64 -40.56 45.60
CA ARG A 254 14.18 -41.97 45.79
C ARG A 254 14.36 -42.32 47.30
N MET A 255 13.28 -42.36 48.12
CA MET A 255 12.51 -43.56 48.54
C MET A 255 13.42 -44.55 49.31
N VAL A 256 13.22 -45.04 50.55
CA VAL A 256 12.08 -45.33 51.45
C VAL A 256 12.72 -45.51 52.86
N SER A 257 12.07 -45.25 54.01
CA SER A 257 11.55 -46.31 54.90
C SER A 257 10.90 -45.73 56.15
N ASN A 258 9.64 -46.11 56.37
CA ASN A 258 8.88 -45.95 57.60
C ASN A 258 9.60 -46.58 58.78
N GLN A 259 9.68 -45.85 59.90
CA GLN A 259 9.78 -46.43 61.24
C GLN A 259 8.96 -45.57 62.21
N PHE A 260 7.65 -45.80 62.28
CA PHE A 260 6.87 -45.45 63.46
C PHE A 260 6.90 -46.65 64.40
N LYS A 261 7.77 -46.55 65.42
CA LYS A 261 7.73 -47.45 66.59
C LYS A 261 6.57 -47.00 67.47
N PHE A 262 5.53 -47.83 67.54
CA PHE A 262 4.64 -47.90 68.70
C PHE A 262 5.39 -48.63 69.82
N LEU A 263 5.53 -48.00 70.97
CA LEU A 263 5.84 -48.67 72.23
C LEU A 263 4.98 -48.06 73.34
N SER A 264 4.06 -48.90 73.80
CA SER A 264 3.35 -49.01 75.08
C SER A 264 2.69 -47.79 75.72
#